data_AF-B9RLY6-F1
#
_entry.id   AF-B9RLY6-F1
#
_cell.length_a   1.000
_cell.length_b   1.000
_cell.length_c   1.000
_cell.angle_alpha   90.00
_cell.angle_beta   90.00
_cell.angle_gamma   90.00
#
_symmetry.space_group_name_H-M   'P 1'
#
loop_
_entity.id
_entity.type
_entity.pdbx_description
1 polymer ?
#
loop_
_entity_poly.entity_id
_entity_poly.type
_entity_poly.pdbx_seq_one_letter_code
_entity_poly.pdbx_strand_id
1 'polypeptide(L)' 'MHLLSWEKICAPKSKGSLGLRKAMEINHVLLMKLGWNLISKPNALWVRVLLNKYNKKSYP' A
#
# COMPACT_ATOMS: atom_id res chain seq x y z
N MET A 1 27.52 -1.65 6.45
CA MET A 1 26.39 -1.62 5.51
C MET A 1 25.85 -0.21 5.44
N HIS A 2 26.27 0.57 4.43
CA HIS A 2 25.78 1.92 4.22
C HIS A 2 24.40 1.79 3.55
N LEU A 3 23.30 2.01 4.29
CA LEU A 3 21.99 2.17 3.66
C LEU A 3 22.14 3.34 2.67
N LEU A 4 22.15 3.02 1.37
CA LEU A 4 22.00 4.04 0.34
C LEU A 4 20.69 4.76 0.67
N SER A 5 20.77 6.08 0.91
CA SER A 5 19.59 6.87 1.21
C SER A 5 18.55 6.60 0.13
N TRP A 6 17.39 6.06 0.54
CA TRP A 6 16.27 5.76 -0.36
C TRP A 6 15.87 7.00 -1.18
N GLU A 7 16.18 8.19 -0.69
CA GLU A 7 16.00 9.46 -1.42
C GLU A 7 16.88 9.57 -2.66
N LYS A 8 18.14 9.09 -2.62
CA LYS A 8 19.02 9.06 -3.81
C LYS A 8 18.57 8.04 -4.84
N ILE A 9 17.99 6.92 -4.42
CA ILE A 9 17.49 5.88 -5.33
C ILE A 9 16.17 6.32 -5.96
N CYS A 10 15.30 6.97 -5.18
CA CYS A 10 13.97 7.40 -5.61
C CYS A 10 13.96 8.76 -6.32
N ALA A 11 15.11 9.43 -6.45
CA ALA A 11 15.20 10.65 -7.22
C ALA A 11 14.95 10.36 -8.72
N PRO A 12 14.43 11.36 -9.48
CA PRO A 12 14.07 11.18 -10.88
C PRO A 12 15.25 10.69 -11.74
N LYS A 13 14.97 9.87 -12.77
CA LYS A 13 16.01 9.37 -13.69
C LYS A 13 16.83 10.49 -14.35
N SER A 14 16.25 11.68 -14.51
CA SER A 14 16.93 12.87 -15.04
C SER A 14 18.12 13.34 -14.20
N LYS A 15 18.23 12.92 -12.93
CA LYS A 15 19.35 13.23 -12.03
C LYS A 15 20.37 12.08 -11.89
N GLY A 16 20.33 11.06 -12.74
CA GLY A 16 21.24 9.91 -12.68
C GLY A 16 20.88 8.87 -11.60
N SER A 17 19.67 8.98 -11.05
CA SER A 17 19.09 8.05 -10.07
C SER A 17 18.20 6.99 -10.73
N LEU A 18 17.82 5.95 -10.00
CA LEU A 18 17.05 4.84 -10.57
C LEU A 18 15.62 5.22 -10.97
N GLY A 19 15.10 6.35 -10.44
CA GLY A 19 13.75 6.83 -10.74
C GLY A 19 12.65 5.96 -10.15
N LEU A 20 12.96 5.16 -9.13
CA LEU A 20 11.94 4.41 -8.40
C LEU A 20 11.06 5.40 -7.65
N ARG A 21 9.74 5.20 -7.68
CA ARG A 21 8.87 6.01 -6.79
C ARG A 21 9.17 5.63 -5.35
N LYS A 22 9.10 6.60 -4.43
CA LYS A 22 9.33 6.35 -3.00
C LYS A 22 8.38 5.24 -2.55
N ALA A 23 8.92 4.18 -1.95
CA ALA A 23 8.13 3.04 -1.48
C ALA A 23 7.00 3.48 -0.54
N MET A 24 7.25 4.52 0.26
CA MET A 24 6.25 5.16 1.13
C MET A 24 5.06 5.74 0.34
N GLU A 25 5.32 6.44 -0.77
CA GLU A 25 4.27 7.02 -1.63
C GLU A 25 3.47 5.91 -2.33
N ILE A 26 4.15 4.88 -2.85
CA ILE A 26 3.48 3.72 -3.45
C ILE A 26 2.62 3.02 -2.40
N ASN A 27 3.12 2.84 -1.17
CA ASN A 27 2.36 2.20 -0.10
C ASN A 27 1.08 2.98 0.23
N HIS A 28 1.14 4.32 0.30
CA HIS A 28 -0.07 5.14 0.48
C HIS A 28 -1.08 4.94 -0.65
N VAL A 29 -0.64 4.97 -1.91
CA VAL A 29 -1.53 4.73 -3.05
C VAL A 29 -2.12 3.32 -3.03
N LEU A 30 -1.32 2.31 -2.68
CA LEU A 30 -1.77 0.93 -2.55
C LEU A 30 -2.77 0.77 -1.41
N LEU A 31 -2.56 1.43 -0.26
CA LEU A 31 -3.50 1.44 0.86
C LEU A 31 -4.82 2.11 0.48
N MET A 32 -4.79 3.26 -0.21
CA MET A 32 -5.99 3.92 -0.71
C MET A 32 -6.74 3.04 -1.71
N LYS A 33 -6.02 2.42 -2.66
CA LYS A 33 -6.61 1.48 -3.63
C LYS A 33 -7.20 0.24 -2.96
N LEU A 34 -6.54 -0.26 -1.91
CA LEU A 34 -7.01 -1.39 -1.12
C LEU A 34 -8.29 -1.04 -0.36
N GLY A 35 -8.33 0.11 0.31
CA GLY A 35 -9.52 0.62 1.00
C GLY A 35 -10.69 0.86 0.05
N TRP A 36 -10.43 1.43 -1.13
CA TRP A 36 -11.44 1.58 -2.17
C TRP A 36 -11.99 0.23 -2.63
N ASN A 37 -11.11 -0.74 -2.92
CA ASN A 37 -11.55 -2.09 -3.31
C ASN A 37 -12.33 -2.81 -2.21
N LEU A 38 -12.02 -2.56 -0.94
CA LEU A 38 -12.76 -3.12 0.19
C LEU A 38 -14.23 -2.66 0.16
N ILE A 39 -14.48 -1.39 -0.18
CA ILE A 39 -15.81 -0.79 -0.26
C ILE A 39 -16.51 -1.16 -1.57
N SER A 40 -15.81 -1.08 -2.71
CA SER A 40 -16.40 -1.30 -4.02
C SER A 40 -16.63 -2.78 -4.37
N LYS A 41 -15.94 -3.72 -3.71
CA LYS A 41 -16.02 -5.16 -4.02
C LYS A 41 -16.31 -6.01 -2.78
N PRO A 42 -17.43 -5.77 -2.08
CA PRO A 42 -17.74 -6.47 -0.82
C PRO A 42 -17.89 -7.99 -0.98
N ASN A 43 -18.25 -8.45 -2.19
CA ASN A 43 -18.47 -9.86 -2.48
C ASN A 43 -17.20 -10.63 -2.84
N ALA A 44 -16.06 -9.96 -3.01
CA ALA A 44 -14.79 -10.64 -3.29
C ALA A 44 -14.41 -11.52 -2.08
N LEU A 45 -13.92 -12.74 -2.37
CA LEU A 45 -13.60 -13.72 -1.32
C LEU A 45 -12.64 -13.16 -0.27
N TRP A 46 -11.58 -12.48 -0.71
CA TRP A 46 -10.61 -11.88 0.19
C TRP A 46 -11.21 -10.77 1.07
N VAL A 47 -12.17 -9.97 0.55
CA VAL A 47 -12.89 -8.95 1.32
C VAL A 47 -13.75 -9.61 2.39
N ARG A 48 -14.50 -10.65 2.04
CA ARG A 48 -15.32 -11.42 2.99
C ARG A 48 -14.47 -12.06 4.09
N VAL A 49 -13.33 -12.66 3.73
CA VAL A 49 -12.39 -13.23 4.70
C VAL A 49 -11.82 -12.15 5.62
N LEU A 50 -11.42 -11.01 5.05
CA LEU A 50 -10.85 -9.89 5.81
C LEU A 50 -11.88 -9.30 6.79
N LEU A 51 -13.11 -9.05 6.33
CA LEU A 51 -14.21 -8.58 7.17
C LEU A 51 -14.59 -9.63 8.23
N ASN A 52 -14.69 -10.92 7.89
CA ASN A 52 -14.98 -11.95 8.90
C ASN A 52 -13.86 -12.10 9.94
N LYS A 53 -12.61 -11.77 9.60
CA LYS A 53 -11.48 -11.83 10.53
C LYS A 53 -11.39 -10.59 11.43
N TYR A 54 -11.57 -9.40 10.86
CA TYR A 54 -11.28 -8.12 11.53
C TYR A 54 -12.52 -7.26 11.80
N ASN A 55 -13.61 -7.47 11.07
CA ASN A 55 -14.93 -6.86 11.31
C ASN A 55 -15.83 -7.79 12.13
N LYS A 56 -15.24 -8.64 12.97
CA LYS A 56 -15.97 -9.19 14.12
C LYS A 56 -16.24 -7.99 15.01
N LYS A 57 -17.48 -7.47 14.99
CA LYS A 57 -17.99 -6.69 16.11
C LYS A 57 -17.58 -7.47 17.37
N SER A 58 -16.68 -6.93 18.17
CA SER A 58 -16.60 -7.34 19.57
C SER A 58 -18.02 -7.25 20.10
N TYR A 59 -18.61 -8.41 20.41
CA TYR A 59 -19.87 -8.52 21.15
C TYR A 59 -19.69 -7.89 22.55
N PRO A 60 -20.78 -7.63 23.29
CA PRO A 60 -21.85 -6.64 23.08
C PRO A 60 -21.44 -5.18 23.35
#